data_AF-T0WUN0-F1
#
_entry.id   AF-T0WUN0-F1
#
_cell.length_a   1.000
_cell.length_b   1.000
_cell.length_c   1.000
_cell.angle_alpha   90.00
_cell.angle_beta   90.00
_cell.angle_gamma   90.00
#
_symmetry.space_group_name_H-M   'P 1'
#
loop_
_entity.id
_entity.type
_entity.pdbx_description
1 polymer ?
#
loop_
_entity_poly.entity_id
_entity_poly.type
_entity_poly.pdbx_seq_one_letter_code
_entity_poly.pdbx_strand_id
1 'polypeptide(L)'
;MNNKLLLYVHFNRNNELSDHVIYQLTHLRQNFEEIFFISNSQMDENDLSTLTGQNLIDGFMQRENKGYDFVAWSDAMKHYGFDKLASYASVTVMNDTCFGPVYDFEGILAKFDKDTSVDFWGITNNRSHKVKPWENREAIVLPDHIQSYFVNYKQKIVKSEAFENFWANIGVLDDVVEVIVKYETAMTKYFEDAGFKSGVVFDTRKEEWAGMLVHDFSVFNLPELLKRHIPFLKIKAFSYGAENIYTPLVIERLKQETSFPVKLIVNHMTEVDYPDREYMLEEKTLKFTKEVSSKTNLKIGIHLHAFYLDLISEYLNYFDKYVQNYDLYITTDTEEKYEEIIKNHPLPQIKKVIVTGNKGRDVLPWMQVSELMTDYDLCGHFHTKKSKDNDWIVGESWRRDIEYTLLEPAQAIFHEFEKNPKLGLMIADVPSFFEHFYGPTYITERDIWPDMQEIWQKIDFENSKELKQKDSYVMSYGTMIWYRPQALNNLLNVNIQAAVPEEPLPYNSILHAFERLLVYVSWANGYDFRISQIQTNNGFVANFSANRLLRSVETDLTQTKLRDLVKMIFKKVKVIIVYRLGLNKKNK
;
A
#
# COMPACT_ATOMS: atom_id res chain seq x y z
N MET A 1 -16.31 16.04 38.19
CA MET A 1 -14.98 16.59 37.86
C MET A 1 -14.39 15.72 36.77
N ASN A 2 -13.92 16.31 35.67
CA ASN A 2 -13.59 15.64 34.41
C ASN A 2 -12.14 15.10 34.38
N ASN A 3 -11.55 14.85 35.55
CA ASN A 3 -10.14 14.50 35.70
C ASN A 3 -9.85 13.06 35.25
N LYS A 4 -9.77 12.86 33.94
CA LYS A 4 -9.49 11.58 33.29
C LYS A 4 -8.10 11.63 32.67
N LEU A 5 -7.31 10.58 32.92
CA LEU A 5 -5.97 10.40 32.34
C LEU A 5 -6.02 9.39 31.20
N LEU A 6 -5.34 9.70 30.10
CA LEU A 6 -5.03 8.76 29.02
C LEU A 6 -3.52 8.51 28.98
N LEU A 7 -3.14 7.24 29.08
CA LEU A 7 -1.78 6.74 28.80
C LEU A 7 -1.77 6.17 27.38
N TYR A 8 -1.22 6.93 26.45
CA TYR A 8 -1.23 6.61 25.01
C TYR A 8 0.12 6.07 24.57
N VAL A 9 0.17 4.86 24.03
CA VAL A 9 1.39 4.23 23.51
C VAL A 9 1.46 4.38 22.00
N HIS A 10 2.62 4.81 21.52
CA HIS A 10 2.97 4.95 20.12
C HIS A 10 4.15 4.05 19.75
N PHE A 11 4.06 3.39 18.60
CA PHE A 11 5.18 2.68 17.98
C PHE A 11 5.10 2.67 16.46
N ASN A 12 6.16 3.15 15.83
CA ASN A 12 6.43 3.00 14.41
C ASN A 12 7.85 2.46 14.19
N ARG A 13 7.97 1.40 13.38
CA ARG A 13 9.26 0.78 13.02
C ARG A 13 10.21 1.73 12.30
N ASN A 14 9.68 2.73 11.59
CA ASN A 14 10.45 3.74 10.86
C ASN A 14 10.75 4.98 11.73
N ASN A 15 10.37 4.96 13.01
CA ASN A 15 10.46 6.08 13.95
C ASN A 15 9.64 7.33 13.60
N GLU A 16 8.70 7.22 12.66
CA GLU A 16 7.86 8.35 12.22
C GLU A 16 6.55 8.44 13.02
N LEU A 17 6.11 9.65 13.37
CA LEU A 17 4.75 9.89 13.84
C LEU A 17 3.75 9.83 12.68
N SER A 18 2.86 8.83 12.67
CA SER A 18 1.84 8.70 11.62
C SER A 18 0.72 9.74 11.75
N ASP A 19 0.21 10.25 10.62
CA ASP A 19 -0.90 11.23 10.58
C ASP A 19 -2.17 10.74 11.31
N HIS A 20 -2.45 9.42 11.32
CA HIS A 20 -3.62 8.88 12.01
C HIS A 20 -3.50 8.98 13.54
N VAL A 21 -2.28 8.99 14.08
CA VAL A 21 -2.02 9.21 15.52
C VAL A 21 -2.34 10.65 15.89
N ILE A 22 -1.89 11.62 15.09
CA ILE A 22 -2.20 13.04 15.28
C ILE A 22 -3.72 13.26 15.22
N TYR A 23 -4.38 12.68 14.21
CA TYR A 23 -5.85 12.72 14.11
C TYR A 23 -6.52 12.13 15.36
N GLN A 24 -6.07 10.96 15.81
CA GLN A 24 -6.65 10.26 16.95
C GLN A 24 -6.50 11.10 18.23
N LEU A 25 -5.30 11.59 18.54
CA LEU A 25 -5.06 12.46 19.70
C LEU A 25 -5.88 13.75 19.66
N THR A 26 -6.00 14.37 18.48
CA THR A 26 -6.84 15.57 18.30
C THR A 26 -8.28 15.34 18.74
N HIS A 27 -8.86 14.20 18.36
CA HIS A 27 -10.26 13.88 18.69
C HIS A 27 -10.44 13.35 20.11
N LEU A 28 -9.40 12.73 20.69
CA LEU A 28 -9.41 12.27 22.08
C LEU A 28 -9.18 13.41 23.08
N ARG A 29 -8.46 14.47 22.69
CA ARG A 29 -8.04 15.58 23.57
C ARG A 29 -9.17 16.18 24.39
N GLN A 30 -10.33 16.37 23.78
CA GLN A 30 -11.51 16.94 24.46
C GLN A 30 -12.09 16.05 25.55
N ASN A 31 -11.78 14.74 25.53
CA ASN A 31 -12.34 13.76 26.44
C ASN A 31 -11.46 13.51 27.68
N PHE A 32 -10.21 13.95 27.66
CA PHE A 32 -9.22 13.71 28.71
C PHE A 32 -8.66 15.02 29.25
N GLU A 33 -8.59 15.13 30.57
CA GLU A 33 -7.95 16.28 31.22
C GLU A 33 -6.44 16.20 31.04
N GLU A 34 -5.89 14.98 31.00
CA GLU A 34 -4.48 14.73 30.80
C GLU A 34 -4.24 13.60 29.80
N ILE A 35 -3.34 13.82 28.84
CA ILE A 35 -2.83 12.82 27.90
C ILE A 35 -1.32 12.70 28.09
N PHE A 36 -0.88 11.54 28.58
CA PHE A 36 0.52 11.18 28.68
C PHE A 36 0.92 10.27 27.53
N PHE A 37 1.81 10.77 26.68
CA PHE A 37 2.23 10.09 25.46
C PHE A 37 3.53 9.31 25.68
N ILE A 38 3.51 8.04 25.33
CA ILE A 38 4.62 7.10 25.55
C ILE A 38 5.06 6.59 24.19
N SER A 39 6.27 6.95 23.76
CA SER A 39 6.81 6.46 22.48
C SER A 39 7.82 5.34 22.71
N ASN A 40 7.56 4.20 22.07
CA ASN A 40 8.53 3.12 21.90
C ASN A 40 9.42 3.33 20.64
N SER A 41 9.20 4.42 19.91
CA SER A 41 10.00 4.86 18.76
C SER A 41 10.95 5.99 19.15
N GLN A 42 12.06 6.13 18.40
CA GLN A 42 12.99 7.25 18.54
C GLN A 42 12.43 8.48 17.82
N MET A 43 11.60 9.27 18.50
CA MET A 43 10.98 10.44 17.88
C MET A 43 12.00 11.57 17.72
N ASP A 44 11.86 12.31 16.62
CA ASP A 44 12.62 13.54 16.42
C ASP A 44 11.96 14.74 17.12
N GLU A 45 12.68 15.86 17.13
CA GLU A 45 12.19 17.10 17.77
C GLU A 45 10.98 17.71 17.04
N ASN A 46 10.83 17.45 15.74
CA ASN A 46 9.72 18.00 14.94
C ASN A 46 8.41 17.30 15.27
N ASP A 47 8.43 15.98 15.42
CA ASP A 47 7.26 15.18 15.79
C ASP A 47 6.78 15.57 17.20
N LEU A 48 7.71 15.69 18.16
CA LEU A 48 7.36 16.14 19.51
C LEU A 48 6.86 17.59 19.53
N SER A 49 7.46 18.47 18.74
CA SER A 49 7.00 19.86 18.58
C SER A 49 5.61 19.94 17.96
N THR A 50 5.28 19.01 17.06
CA THR A 50 3.94 18.91 16.47
C THR A 50 2.89 18.55 17.52
N LEU A 51 3.17 17.55 18.36
CA LEU A 51 2.27 17.10 19.43
C LEU A 51 2.08 18.18 20.51
N THR A 52 3.17 18.79 20.97
CA THR A 52 3.15 19.80 22.03
C THR A 52 2.60 21.15 21.54
N GLY A 53 3.00 21.60 20.35
CA GLY A 53 2.55 22.86 19.74
C GLY A 53 1.05 22.90 19.43
N GLN A 54 0.44 21.74 19.18
CA GLN A 54 -1.01 21.59 19.01
C GLN A 54 -1.75 21.29 20.33
N ASN A 55 -1.05 21.29 21.46
CA ASN A 55 -1.58 20.96 22.79
C ASN A 55 -2.30 19.60 22.80
N LEU A 56 -1.75 18.58 22.13
CA LEU A 56 -2.33 17.24 22.07
C LEU A 56 -1.95 16.38 23.27
N ILE A 57 -0.82 16.67 23.90
CA ILE A 57 -0.24 15.90 25.01
C ILE A 57 0.18 16.83 26.15
N ASP A 58 0.13 16.34 27.39
CA ASP A 58 0.57 17.07 28.60
C ASP A 58 1.87 16.52 29.19
N GLY A 59 2.20 15.27 28.87
CA GLY A 59 3.45 14.64 29.25
C GLY A 59 3.95 13.65 28.22
N PHE A 60 5.26 13.39 28.27
CA PHE A 60 5.96 12.59 27.28
C PHE A 60 6.97 11.66 27.95
N MET A 61 7.03 10.41 27.48
CA MET A 61 8.05 9.44 27.83
C MET A 61 8.53 8.72 26.58
N GLN A 62 9.83 8.80 26.29
CA GLN A 62 10.47 7.97 25.27
C GLN A 62 11.19 6.81 25.94
N ARG A 63 11.02 5.60 25.39
CA ARG A 63 11.64 4.37 25.90
C ARG A 63 12.00 3.42 24.76
N GLU A 64 12.85 2.44 25.04
CA GLU A 64 13.12 1.36 24.10
C GLU A 64 11.85 0.50 23.89
N ASN A 65 11.66 -0.02 22.67
CA ASN A 65 10.58 -0.97 22.37
C ASN A 65 10.82 -2.37 22.98
N LYS A 66 10.95 -2.46 24.31
CA LYS A 66 11.08 -3.71 25.07
C LYS A 66 9.85 -3.92 25.95
N GLY A 67 9.29 -5.12 25.90
CA GLY A 67 8.07 -5.48 26.62
C GLY A 67 6.78 -4.83 26.09
N TYR A 68 6.87 -4.10 24.96
CA TYR A 68 5.73 -3.55 24.21
C TYR A 68 4.79 -2.69 25.08
N ASP A 69 3.52 -2.62 24.70
CA ASP A 69 2.55 -1.66 25.25
C ASP A 69 2.29 -1.87 26.74
N PHE A 70 2.20 -3.12 27.22
CA PHE A 70 1.93 -3.41 28.64
C PHE A 70 3.04 -2.91 29.56
N VAL A 71 4.31 -3.08 29.17
CA VAL A 71 5.42 -2.52 29.94
C VAL A 71 5.45 -0.99 29.81
N ALA A 72 5.17 -0.44 28.63
CA ALA A 72 5.10 1.00 28.44
C ALA A 72 4.04 1.67 29.35
N TRP A 73 2.82 1.12 29.43
CA TRP A 73 1.79 1.59 30.36
C TRP A 73 2.20 1.39 31.82
N SER A 74 2.82 0.25 32.17
CA SER A 74 3.34 0.00 33.52
C SER A 74 4.41 1.03 33.94
N ASP A 75 5.37 1.33 33.06
CA ASP A 75 6.43 2.31 33.28
C ASP A 75 5.84 3.71 33.51
N ALA A 76 4.85 4.10 32.69
CA ALA A 76 4.14 5.36 32.88
C ALA A 76 3.35 5.39 34.20
N MET A 77 2.65 4.30 34.57
CA MET A 77 1.94 4.24 35.85
C MET A 77 2.88 4.34 37.06
N LYS A 78 4.03 3.66 37.01
CA LYS A 78 5.09 3.76 38.01
C LYS A 78 5.67 5.17 38.10
N HIS A 79 5.84 5.84 36.95
CA HIS A 79 6.31 7.22 36.89
C HIS A 79 5.35 8.21 37.57
N TYR A 80 4.03 8.05 37.37
CA TYR A 80 3.03 8.86 38.07
C TYR A 80 2.93 8.53 39.57
N GLY A 81 3.09 7.26 39.92
CA GLY A 81 2.81 6.72 41.24
C GLY A 81 1.31 6.40 41.42
N PHE A 82 1.02 5.25 42.02
CA PHE A 82 -0.35 4.73 42.17
C PHE A 82 -1.24 5.61 43.05
N ASP A 83 -0.66 6.29 44.06
CA ASP A 83 -1.37 7.29 44.87
C ASP A 83 -1.89 8.47 44.04
N LYS A 84 -1.08 8.95 43.08
CA LYS A 84 -1.51 10.02 42.16
C LYS A 84 -2.57 9.49 41.20
N LEU A 85 -2.39 8.30 40.64
CA LEU A 85 -3.37 7.67 39.75
C LEU A 85 -4.75 7.52 40.42
N ALA A 86 -4.78 7.16 41.71
CA ALA A 86 -5.99 7.04 42.50
C ALA A 86 -6.81 8.35 42.63
N SER A 87 -6.22 9.51 42.33
CA SER A 87 -6.92 10.81 42.33
C SER A 87 -7.75 11.06 41.07
N TYR A 88 -7.45 10.40 39.95
CA TYR A 88 -8.21 10.55 38.70
C TYR A 88 -9.58 9.88 38.81
N ALA A 89 -10.55 10.40 38.05
CA ALA A 89 -11.87 9.81 37.90
C ALA A 89 -11.82 8.50 37.08
N SER A 90 -10.91 8.43 36.11
CA SER A 90 -10.53 7.21 35.41
C SER A 90 -9.12 7.31 34.83
N VAL A 91 -8.49 6.15 34.66
CA VAL A 91 -7.22 5.99 33.94
C VAL A 91 -7.49 5.11 32.73
N THR A 92 -7.09 5.57 31.55
CA THR A 92 -7.29 4.86 30.28
C THR A 92 -5.95 4.48 29.71
N VAL A 93 -5.85 3.26 29.19
CA VAL A 93 -4.72 2.82 28.36
C VAL A 93 -5.20 2.67 26.93
N MET A 94 -4.39 3.13 25.98
CA MET A 94 -4.66 3.04 24.54
C MET A 94 -3.34 2.93 23.79
N ASN A 95 -3.35 2.24 22.65
CA ASN A 95 -2.24 2.23 21.69
C ASN A 95 -2.68 2.70 20.32
N ASP A 96 -1.72 2.97 19.45
CA ASP A 96 -1.90 3.46 18.08
C ASP A 96 -2.26 2.36 17.06
N THR A 97 -2.55 1.13 17.49
CA THR A 97 -2.80 -0.02 16.61
C THR A 97 -4.18 0.01 15.92
N CYS A 98 -4.87 1.15 15.96
CA CYS A 98 -6.19 1.34 15.38
C CYS A 98 -6.35 2.74 14.76
N PHE A 99 -7.14 2.80 13.69
CA PHE A 99 -7.66 4.04 13.13
C PHE A 99 -8.89 4.50 13.88
N GLY A 100 -9.04 5.81 14.02
CA GLY A 100 -10.24 6.42 14.55
C GLY A 100 -9.95 7.59 15.49
N PRO A 101 -10.99 8.17 16.10
CA PRO A 101 -12.37 7.70 16.03
C PRO A 101 -13.00 7.89 14.64
N VAL A 102 -13.61 6.84 14.09
CA VAL A 102 -14.35 6.86 12.82
C VAL A 102 -15.86 7.13 13.03
N TYR A 103 -16.37 6.87 14.23
CA TYR A 103 -17.73 7.16 14.68
C TYR A 103 -17.69 7.91 16.02
N ASP A 104 -18.86 8.32 16.53
CA ASP A 104 -18.99 9.04 17.81
C ASP A 104 -18.39 8.25 18.99
N PHE A 105 -17.27 8.74 19.50
CA PHE A 105 -16.61 8.19 20.69
C PHE A 105 -17.04 8.91 21.97
N GLU A 106 -17.38 10.20 21.89
CA GLU A 106 -17.76 10.98 23.07
C GLU A 106 -19.07 10.45 23.69
N GLY A 107 -20.06 10.13 22.85
CA GLY A 107 -21.31 9.52 23.31
C GLY A 107 -21.10 8.15 23.95
N ILE A 108 -20.17 7.34 23.42
CA ILE A 108 -19.78 6.04 24.00
C ILE A 108 -19.14 6.23 25.37
N LEU A 109 -18.16 7.13 25.47
CA LEU A 109 -17.47 7.42 26.72
C LEU A 109 -18.46 7.93 27.79
N ALA A 110 -19.33 8.88 27.43
CA ALA A 110 -20.34 9.43 28.33
C ALA A 110 -21.37 8.38 28.80
N LYS A 111 -21.70 7.40 27.95
CA LYS A 111 -22.55 6.26 28.32
C LYS A 111 -21.86 5.41 29.39
N PHE A 112 -20.61 5.02 29.18
CA PHE A 112 -19.87 4.20 30.14
C PHE A 112 -19.55 4.95 31.43
N ASP A 113 -19.28 6.25 31.39
CA ASP A 113 -19.08 7.06 32.60
C ASP A 113 -20.29 6.99 33.55
N LYS A 114 -21.51 7.00 32.99
CA LYS A 114 -22.76 6.94 33.76
C LYS A 114 -23.13 5.53 34.22
N ASP A 115 -22.58 4.50 33.60
CA ASP A 115 -22.93 3.11 33.90
C ASP A 115 -22.23 2.61 35.17
N THR A 116 -22.93 2.62 36.30
CA THR A 116 -22.40 2.15 37.59
C THR A 116 -22.30 0.63 37.70
N SER A 117 -22.76 -0.13 36.70
CA SER A 117 -22.68 -1.60 36.69
C SER A 117 -21.34 -2.15 36.20
N VAL A 118 -20.51 -1.29 35.62
CA VAL A 118 -19.20 -1.62 35.03
C VAL A 118 -18.10 -0.83 35.73
N ASP A 119 -17.05 -1.52 36.16
CA ASP A 119 -15.88 -0.95 36.84
C ASP A 119 -14.72 -0.64 35.86
N PHE A 120 -14.61 -1.40 34.76
CA PHE A 120 -13.67 -1.15 33.67
C PHE A 120 -14.23 -1.67 32.34
N TRP A 121 -13.85 -1.07 31.22
CA TRP A 121 -14.40 -1.43 29.92
C TRP A 121 -13.44 -1.20 28.75
N GLY A 122 -13.71 -1.84 27.61
CA GLY A 122 -13.01 -1.62 26.35
C GLY A 122 -13.91 -1.67 25.13
N ILE A 123 -13.34 -1.69 23.93
CA ILE A 123 -14.13 -1.55 22.69
C ILE A 123 -14.71 -2.91 22.25
N THR A 124 -13.88 -3.93 22.10
CA THR A 124 -14.29 -5.30 21.74
C THR A 124 -13.67 -6.32 22.69
N ASN A 125 -14.29 -7.50 22.77
CA ASN A 125 -13.70 -8.67 23.39
C ASN A 125 -13.24 -9.70 22.34
N ASN A 126 -12.21 -10.46 22.69
CA ASN A 126 -11.86 -11.70 22.02
C ASN A 126 -12.48 -12.87 22.80
N ARG A 127 -13.06 -13.85 22.10
CA ARG A 127 -13.74 -14.97 22.76
C ARG A 127 -12.78 -16.03 23.26
N SER A 128 -13.23 -16.79 24.25
CA SER A 128 -12.51 -17.95 24.75
C SER A 128 -12.31 -18.99 23.65
N HIS A 129 -11.06 -19.42 23.46
CA HIS A 129 -10.74 -20.41 22.44
C HIS A 129 -9.40 -21.10 22.69
N LYS A 130 -9.26 -22.27 22.07
CA LYS A 130 -8.03 -23.04 22.10
C LYS A 130 -7.08 -22.53 21.02
N VAL A 131 -5.88 -22.15 21.44
CA VAL A 131 -4.79 -21.72 20.55
C VAL A 131 -3.56 -22.55 20.83
N LYS A 132 -2.70 -22.69 19.83
CA LYS A 132 -1.37 -23.27 20.00
C LYS A 132 -0.33 -22.19 19.68
N PRO A 133 0.01 -21.31 20.64
CA PRO A 133 0.82 -20.14 20.35
C PRO A 133 2.27 -20.49 20.02
N TRP A 134 2.73 -21.67 20.48
CA TRP A 134 4.06 -22.19 20.21
C TRP A 134 3.95 -23.58 19.58
N GLU A 135 4.64 -23.80 18.46
CA GLU A 135 4.64 -25.10 17.76
C GLU A 135 5.07 -26.25 18.67
N ASN A 136 6.01 -25.97 19.57
CA ASN A 136 6.64 -26.93 20.47
C ASN A 136 5.98 -27.01 21.86
N ARG A 137 4.85 -26.32 22.10
CA ARG A 137 4.12 -26.39 23.39
C ARG A 137 2.70 -26.88 23.18
N GLU A 138 2.09 -27.35 24.26
CA GLU A 138 0.67 -27.71 24.25
C GLU A 138 -0.20 -26.49 23.97
N ALA A 139 -1.35 -26.75 23.35
CA ALA A 139 -2.35 -25.73 23.10
C ALA A 139 -3.01 -25.31 24.42
N ILE A 140 -3.15 -24.00 24.61
CA ILE A 140 -3.77 -23.38 25.78
C ILE A 140 -5.17 -22.88 25.42
N VAL A 141 -6.03 -22.75 26.43
CA VAL A 141 -7.33 -22.07 26.27
C VAL A 141 -7.15 -20.64 26.74
N LEU A 142 -7.28 -19.68 25.83
CA LEU A 142 -7.38 -18.28 26.19
C LEU A 142 -8.78 -18.03 26.72
N PRO A 143 -8.93 -17.36 27.88
CA PRO A 143 -10.26 -16.96 28.36
C PRO A 143 -10.83 -15.83 27.49
N ASP A 144 -12.13 -15.57 27.65
CA ASP A 144 -12.73 -14.34 27.15
C ASP A 144 -12.01 -13.14 27.77
N HIS A 145 -11.64 -12.15 26.95
CA HIS A 145 -10.95 -10.96 27.43
C HIS A 145 -11.25 -9.74 26.57
N ILE A 146 -11.22 -8.57 27.20
CA ILE A 146 -11.21 -7.27 26.54
C ILE A 146 -9.89 -7.12 25.77
N GLN A 147 -9.96 -6.65 24.53
CA GLN A 147 -8.77 -6.37 23.73
C GLN A 147 -8.12 -5.04 24.16
N SER A 148 -6.79 -5.02 24.20
CA SER A 148 -6.01 -4.00 24.91
C SER A 148 -5.83 -2.66 24.17
N TYR A 149 -6.28 -2.55 22.93
CA TYR A 149 -6.09 -1.32 22.13
C TYR A 149 -6.85 -0.11 22.67
N PHE A 150 -7.82 -0.32 23.57
CA PHE A 150 -8.40 0.72 24.42
C PHE A 150 -9.06 0.07 25.63
N VAL A 151 -8.65 0.47 26.84
CA VAL A 151 -9.28 0.03 28.10
C VAL A 151 -9.35 1.19 29.08
N ASN A 152 -10.54 1.46 29.62
CA ASN A 152 -10.77 2.49 30.62
C ASN A 152 -11.06 1.86 31.99
N TYR A 153 -10.30 2.27 33.00
CA TYR A 153 -10.42 1.86 34.39
C TYR A 153 -11.03 2.98 35.22
N LYS A 154 -12.20 2.75 35.83
CA LYS A 154 -12.84 3.76 36.68
C LYS A 154 -12.17 3.87 38.03
N GLN A 155 -12.40 4.98 38.71
CA GLN A 155 -11.75 5.27 39.99
C GLN A 155 -11.81 4.11 41.02
N LYS A 156 -12.92 3.36 41.09
CA LYS A 156 -13.05 2.24 42.03
C LYS A 156 -11.97 1.17 41.84
N ILE A 157 -11.66 0.81 40.58
CA ILE A 157 -10.59 -0.15 40.29
C ILE A 157 -9.22 0.52 40.42
N VAL A 158 -9.04 1.76 39.97
CA VAL A 158 -7.77 2.49 40.06
C VAL A 158 -7.28 2.64 41.51
N LYS A 159 -8.20 2.80 42.48
CA LYS A 159 -7.91 2.90 43.92
C LYS A 159 -7.60 1.55 44.60
N SER A 160 -7.70 0.44 43.89
CA SER A 160 -7.61 -0.88 44.50
C SER A 160 -6.18 -1.42 44.51
N GLU A 161 -5.87 -2.22 45.52
CA GLU A 161 -4.61 -2.98 45.57
C GLU A 161 -4.49 -3.93 44.37
N ALA A 162 -5.60 -4.44 43.82
CA ALA A 162 -5.56 -5.29 42.63
C ALA A 162 -4.99 -4.55 41.41
N PHE A 163 -5.37 -3.27 41.22
CA PHE A 163 -4.85 -2.47 40.12
C PHE A 163 -3.36 -2.17 40.28
N GLU A 164 -2.94 -1.75 41.46
CA GLU A 164 -1.53 -1.54 41.77
C GLU A 164 -0.72 -2.83 41.60
N ASN A 165 -1.16 -3.94 42.18
CA ASN A 165 -0.47 -5.23 42.09
C ASN A 165 -0.36 -5.72 40.65
N PHE A 166 -1.39 -5.55 39.82
CA PHE A 166 -1.31 -5.94 38.41
C PHE A 166 -0.24 -5.12 37.68
N TRP A 167 -0.37 -3.79 37.70
CA TRP A 167 0.47 -2.90 36.89
C TRP A 167 1.89 -2.74 37.43
N ALA A 168 2.11 -2.81 38.75
CA ALA A 168 3.45 -2.75 39.33
C ALA A 168 4.30 -3.98 38.98
N ASN A 169 3.66 -5.15 38.84
CA ASN A 169 4.34 -6.43 38.58
C ASN A 169 4.37 -6.85 37.10
N ILE A 170 3.95 -5.97 36.18
CA ILE A 170 4.25 -6.14 34.76
C ILE A 170 5.77 -6.08 34.59
N GLY A 171 6.33 -7.13 33.98
CA GLY A 171 7.76 -7.29 33.74
C GLY A 171 8.04 -7.42 32.24
N VAL A 172 9.29 -7.19 31.87
CA VAL A 172 9.75 -7.44 30.51
C VAL A 172 9.85 -8.94 30.29
N LEU A 173 9.12 -9.45 29.30
CA LEU A 173 9.26 -10.81 28.80
C LEU A 173 9.86 -10.73 27.40
N ASP A 174 10.73 -11.69 27.06
CA ASP A 174 11.43 -11.71 25.77
C ASP A 174 10.52 -12.15 24.61
N ASP A 175 9.39 -12.81 24.89
CA ASP A 175 8.46 -13.34 23.91
C ASP A 175 7.14 -12.54 23.87
N VAL A 176 6.84 -11.91 22.72
CA VAL A 176 5.59 -11.17 22.43
C VAL A 176 4.36 -12.01 22.73
N VAL A 177 4.40 -13.29 22.35
CA VAL A 177 3.28 -14.21 22.52
C VAL A 177 3.07 -14.48 24.02
N GLU A 178 4.14 -14.55 24.80
CA GLU A 178 4.07 -14.68 26.24
C GLU A 178 3.52 -13.41 26.91
N VAL A 179 3.86 -12.21 26.42
CA VAL A 179 3.27 -10.94 26.86
C VAL A 179 1.75 -10.94 26.63
N ILE A 180 1.29 -11.31 25.43
CA ILE A 180 -0.14 -11.34 25.09
C ILE A 180 -0.86 -12.36 25.99
N VAL A 181 -0.35 -13.58 26.08
CA VAL A 181 -0.98 -14.64 26.89
C VAL A 181 -0.99 -14.26 28.37
N LYS A 182 0.12 -13.78 28.92
CA LYS A 182 0.26 -13.53 30.37
C LYS A 182 -0.42 -12.25 30.83
N TYR A 183 -0.49 -11.23 29.97
CA TYR A 183 -1.02 -9.92 30.35
C TYR A 183 -2.33 -9.62 29.65
N GLU A 184 -2.37 -9.50 28.33
CA GLU A 184 -3.60 -9.12 27.60
C GLU A 184 -4.76 -10.10 27.86
N THR A 185 -4.52 -11.40 27.71
CA THR A 185 -5.58 -12.39 27.88
C THR A 185 -5.94 -12.64 29.35
N ALA A 186 -5.02 -12.38 30.27
CA ALA A 186 -5.23 -12.59 31.70
C ALA A 186 -5.85 -11.38 32.41
N MET A 187 -5.64 -10.15 31.91
CA MET A 187 -6.03 -8.90 32.57
C MET A 187 -7.51 -8.84 32.93
N THR A 188 -8.39 -9.17 31.98
CA THR A 188 -9.84 -9.11 32.23
C THR A 188 -10.24 -10.08 33.33
N LYS A 189 -9.78 -11.34 33.22
CA LYS A 189 -10.02 -12.37 34.22
C LYS A 189 -9.44 -12.01 35.59
N TYR A 190 -8.24 -11.44 35.63
CA TYR A 190 -7.58 -11.04 36.88
C TYR A 190 -8.45 -10.04 37.68
N PHE A 191 -8.97 -9.01 37.01
CA PHE A 191 -9.81 -8.02 37.68
C PHE A 191 -11.21 -8.57 38.02
N GLU A 192 -11.77 -9.45 37.19
CA GLU A 192 -13.03 -10.14 37.50
C GLU A 192 -12.90 -11.08 38.70
N ASP A 193 -11.80 -11.84 38.79
CA ASP A 193 -11.49 -12.72 39.93
C ASP A 193 -11.27 -11.89 41.22
N ALA A 194 -10.81 -10.63 41.09
CA ALA A 194 -10.73 -9.66 42.18
C ALA A 194 -12.10 -8.98 42.52
N GLY A 195 -13.18 -9.36 41.83
CA GLY A 195 -14.55 -8.90 42.11
C GLY A 195 -15.00 -7.65 41.34
N PHE A 196 -14.23 -7.19 40.36
CA PHE A 196 -14.62 -6.07 39.48
C PHE A 196 -15.47 -6.54 38.31
N LYS A 197 -16.31 -5.64 37.77
CA LYS A 197 -17.16 -5.92 36.62
C LYS A 197 -16.62 -5.29 35.34
N SER A 198 -16.52 -6.10 34.29
CA SER A 198 -16.05 -5.69 32.97
C SER A 198 -17.21 -5.32 32.03
N GLY A 199 -16.91 -4.54 30.98
CA GLY A 199 -17.86 -4.20 29.92
C GLY A 199 -17.17 -3.99 28.58
N VAL A 200 -17.92 -4.12 27.49
CA VAL A 200 -17.42 -3.84 26.14
C VAL A 200 -18.47 -3.10 25.31
N VAL A 201 -18.03 -2.25 24.38
CA VAL A 201 -18.92 -1.59 23.40
C VAL A 201 -19.58 -2.63 22.51
N PHE A 202 -18.79 -3.60 22.03
CA PHE A 202 -19.26 -4.73 21.25
C PHE A 202 -18.88 -6.04 21.92
N ASP A 203 -19.89 -6.64 22.55
CA ASP A 203 -19.83 -8.00 23.10
C ASP A 203 -20.04 -9.02 21.99
N THR A 204 -18.98 -9.71 21.62
CA THR A 204 -18.99 -10.69 20.54
C THR A 204 -19.46 -12.05 21.02
N ARG A 205 -19.55 -12.37 22.31
CA ARG A 205 -19.67 -13.76 22.82
C ARG A 205 -20.83 -14.56 22.22
N LYS A 206 -21.93 -13.90 21.85
CA LYS A 206 -23.16 -14.51 21.30
C LYS A 206 -23.33 -14.31 19.79
N GLU A 207 -22.39 -13.68 19.12
CA GLU A 207 -22.51 -13.40 17.68
C GLU A 207 -22.16 -14.64 16.84
N GLU A 208 -22.72 -14.73 15.65
CA GLU A 208 -22.34 -15.75 14.67
C GLU A 208 -21.05 -15.32 13.96
N TRP A 209 -20.07 -16.22 13.85
CA TRP A 209 -18.75 -15.93 13.25
C TRP A 209 -18.43 -16.79 12.02
N ALA A 210 -19.46 -17.43 11.44
CA ALA A 210 -19.32 -18.27 10.27
C ALA A 210 -18.61 -17.52 9.12
N GLY A 211 -17.59 -18.15 8.54
CA GLY A 211 -16.78 -17.56 7.46
C GLY A 211 -15.57 -16.75 7.91
N MET A 212 -15.37 -16.55 9.23
CA MET A 212 -14.15 -15.93 9.76
C MET A 212 -13.07 -17.00 10.04
N LEU A 213 -11.79 -16.62 9.88
CA LEU A 213 -10.65 -17.51 10.19
C LEU A 213 -10.55 -17.81 11.68
N VAL A 214 -10.76 -16.78 12.49
CA VAL A 214 -10.77 -16.82 13.96
C VAL A 214 -11.90 -15.90 14.42
N HIS A 215 -12.53 -16.20 15.55
CA HIS A 215 -13.62 -15.43 16.16
C HIS A 215 -13.19 -14.08 16.78
N ASP A 216 -12.18 -13.41 16.20
CA ASP A 216 -11.79 -12.04 16.52
C ASP A 216 -12.44 -11.07 15.53
N PHE A 217 -13.57 -10.49 15.95
CA PHE A 217 -14.33 -9.53 15.12
C PHE A 217 -13.57 -8.25 14.84
N SER A 218 -12.67 -7.83 15.75
CA SER A 218 -11.90 -6.59 15.59
C SER A 218 -10.93 -6.64 14.40
N VAL A 219 -10.59 -7.84 13.92
CA VAL A 219 -9.66 -8.07 12.82
C VAL A 219 -10.37 -8.67 11.60
N PHE A 220 -11.25 -9.66 11.80
CA PHE A 220 -11.76 -10.48 10.69
C PHE A 220 -13.17 -10.11 10.21
N ASN A 221 -13.79 -9.05 10.74
CA ASN A 221 -15.16 -8.68 10.35
C ASN A 221 -15.39 -7.16 10.32
N LEU A 222 -14.63 -6.44 9.46
CA LEU A 222 -14.82 -5.01 9.21
C LEU A 222 -16.28 -4.61 8.94
N PRO A 223 -17.07 -5.32 8.10
CA PRO A 223 -18.46 -4.95 7.86
C PRO A 223 -19.33 -4.92 9.13
N GLU A 224 -19.17 -5.90 10.03
CA GLU A 224 -19.92 -5.90 11.29
C GLU A 224 -19.47 -4.79 12.24
N LEU A 225 -18.19 -4.41 12.23
CA LEU A 225 -17.69 -3.26 13.00
C LEU A 225 -18.31 -1.94 12.52
N LEU A 226 -18.44 -1.74 11.20
CA LEU A 226 -19.11 -0.56 10.65
C LEU A 226 -20.60 -0.55 10.99
N LYS A 227 -21.29 -1.68 10.81
CA LYS A 227 -22.72 -1.82 11.12
C LYS A 227 -23.05 -1.45 12.58
N ARG A 228 -22.10 -1.70 13.50
CA ARG A 228 -22.24 -1.40 14.93
C ARG A 228 -21.67 -0.04 15.34
N HIS A 229 -21.19 0.75 14.37
CA HIS A 229 -20.53 2.04 14.58
C HIS A 229 -19.37 1.97 15.59
N ILE A 230 -18.51 0.95 15.45
CA ILE A 230 -17.34 0.79 16.32
C ILE A 230 -16.35 1.93 16.06
N PRO A 231 -15.98 2.73 17.07
CA PRO A 231 -15.26 3.98 16.86
C PRO A 231 -13.80 3.76 16.41
N PHE A 232 -13.20 2.62 16.73
CA PHE A 232 -11.80 2.34 16.43
C PHE A 232 -11.67 1.04 15.65
N LEU A 233 -11.06 1.11 14.46
CA LEU A 233 -10.86 -0.02 13.56
C LEU A 233 -9.38 -0.41 13.56
N LYS A 234 -9.04 -1.65 13.87
CA LYS A 234 -7.64 -2.08 13.95
C LYS A 234 -6.94 -1.97 12.59
N ILE A 235 -5.67 -1.55 12.60
CA ILE A 235 -4.82 -1.53 11.40
C ILE A 235 -4.76 -2.94 10.78
N LYS A 236 -4.58 -3.97 11.61
CA LYS A 236 -4.57 -5.38 11.18
C LYS A 236 -5.84 -5.78 10.43
N ALA A 237 -6.99 -5.19 10.71
CA ALA A 237 -8.23 -5.52 10.01
C ALA A 237 -8.14 -5.20 8.52
N PHE A 238 -7.40 -4.15 8.15
CA PHE A 238 -7.13 -3.79 6.75
C PHE A 238 -6.04 -4.66 6.12
N SER A 239 -5.02 -5.07 6.87
CA SER A 239 -4.01 -6.03 6.38
C SER A 239 -4.61 -7.41 6.08
N TYR A 240 -5.44 -7.95 7.00
CA TYR A 240 -6.11 -9.24 6.78
C TYR A 240 -7.27 -9.11 5.78
N GLY A 241 -7.93 -7.96 5.74
CA GLY A 241 -8.97 -7.64 4.76
C GLY A 241 -8.41 -7.26 3.38
N ALA A 242 -7.10 -7.22 3.18
CA ALA A 242 -6.50 -6.61 2.00
C ALA A 242 -6.89 -7.27 0.67
N GLU A 243 -7.21 -8.57 0.71
CA GLU A 243 -7.67 -9.37 -0.45
C GLU A 243 -9.16 -9.73 -0.36
N ASN A 244 -9.86 -9.20 0.65
CA ASN A 244 -11.28 -9.43 0.81
C ASN A 244 -12.06 -8.45 -0.07
N ILE A 245 -12.91 -8.99 -0.95
CA ILE A 245 -13.75 -8.25 -1.89
C ILE A 245 -14.72 -7.24 -1.23
N TYR A 246 -14.96 -7.36 0.08
CA TYR A 246 -15.81 -6.42 0.82
C TYR A 246 -15.06 -5.20 1.37
N THR A 247 -13.73 -5.23 1.44
CA THR A 247 -12.94 -4.13 2.02
C THR A 247 -13.07 -2.82 1.22
N PRO A 248 -13.12 -2.82 -0.13
CA PRO A 248 -13.46 -1.60 -0.87
C PRO A 248 -14.82 -1.01 -0.47
N LEU A 249 -15.84 -1.84 -0.25
CA LEU A 249 -17.17 -1.38 0.20
C LEU A 249 -17.13 -0.79 1.62
N VAL A 250 -16.26 -1.31 2.48
CA VAL A 250 -16.00 -0.72 3.82
C VAL A 250 -15.44 0.69 3.66
N ILE A 251 -14.48 0.89 2.77
CA ILE A 251 -13.90 2.21 2.49
C ILE A 251 -14.98 3.17 1.95
N GLU A 252 -15.77 2.75 0.96
CA GLU A 252 -16.88 3.56 0.42
C GLU A 252 -17.87 3.96 1.51
N ARG A 253 -18.23 3.01 2.39
CA ARG A 253 -19.16 3.27 3.49
C ARG A 253 -18.60 4.29 4.50
N LEU A 254 -17.32 4.20 4.83
CA LEU A 254 -16.66 5.21 5.69
C LEU A 254 -16.73 6.61 5.08
N LYS A 255 -16.46 6.74 3.77
CA LYS A 255 -16.57 8.03 3.05
C LYS A 255 -18.00 8.59 3.07
N GLN A 256 -19.01 7.72 2.97
CA GLN A 256 -20.41 8.12 2.90
C GLN A 256 -21.01 8.49 4.27
N GLU A 257 -20.59 7.82 5.33
CA GLU A 257 -21.26 7.89 6.64
C GLU A 257 -20.49 8.64 7.72
N THR A 258 -19.22 8.92 7.50
CA THR A 258 -18.34 9.48 8.53
C THR A 258 -17.60 10.71 8.00
N SER A 259 -17.12 11.55 8.91
CA SER A 259 -16.17 12.62 8.59
C SER A 259 -14.71 12.16 8.65
N PHE A 260 -14.47 10.86 8.88
CA PHE A 260 -13.12 10.34 9.01
C PHE A 260 -12.39 10.41 7.66
N PRO A 261 -11.21 11.05 7.60
CA PRO A 261 -10.46 11.17 6.35
C PRO A 261 -9.80 9.83 6.00
N VAL A 262 -10.44 9.06 5.11
CA VAL A 262 -9.98 7.73 4.64
C VAL A 262 -8.53 7.73 4.15
N LYS A 263 -8.03 8.84 3.59
CA LYS A 263 -6.61 9.00 3.23
C LYS A 263 -5.64 8.64 4.37
N LEU A 264 -6.04 8.78 5.64
CA LEU A 264 -5.21 8.36 6.78
C LEU A 264 -5.01 6.84 6.83
N ILE A 265 -6.04 6.06 6.49
CA ILE A 265 -5.91 4.61 6.31
C ILE A 265 -4.93 4.35 5.16
N VAL A 266 -5.16 4.96 4.00
CA VAL A 266 -4.36 4.71 2.79
C VAL A 266 -2.89 5.09 2.97
N ASN A 267 -2.60 6.25 3.59
CA ASN A 267 -1.24 6.69 3.86
C ASN A 267 -0.51 5.69 4.78
N HIS A 268 -1.12 5.32 5.91
CA HIS A 268 -0.49 4.38 6.85
C HIS A 268 -0.35 2.98 6.24
N MET A 269 -1.39 2.48 5.56
CA MET A 269 -1.36 1.15 4.94
C MET A 269 -0.33 1.04 3.80
N THR A 270 0.01 2.14 3.13
CA THR A 270 1.10 2.16 2.13
C THR A 270 2.46 1.84 2.77
N GLU A 271 2.67 2.22 4.03
CA GLU A 271 3.94 2.01 4.73
C GLU A 271 4.07 0.60 5.32
N VAL A 272 2.95 0.03 5.79
CA VAL A 272 2.94 -1.24 6.52
C VAL A 272 2.50 -2.45 5.69
N ASP A 273 1.94 -2.22 4.50
CA ASP A 273 1.48 -3.26 3.57
C ASP A 273 1.84 -2.89 2.11
N TYR A 274 1.41 -3.69 1.13
CA TYR A 274 1.61 -3.41 -0.29
C TYR A 274 0.93 -2.09 -0.71
N PRO A 275 1.57 -1.33 -1.63
CA PRO A 275 1.14 0.03 -1.93
C PRO A 275 -0.14 0.10 -2.78
N ASP A 276 -0.60 -1.04 -3.30
CA ASP A 276 -1.61 -1.16 -4.34
C ASP A 276 -2.78 -2.07 -3.94
N ARG A 277 -3.11 -2.17 -2.65
CA ARG A 277 -4.32 -2.89 -2.23
C ARG A 277 -5.56 -2.27 -2.88
N GLU A 278 -6.49 -3.11 -3.33
CA GLU A 278 -7.66 -2.68 -4.11
C GLU A 278 -8.44 -1.55 -3.42
N TYR A 279 -8.66 -1.67 -2.11
CA TYR A 279 -9.37 -0.67 -1.30
C TYR A 279 -8.66 0.70 -1.20
N MET A 280 -7.39 0.80 -1.63
CA MET A 280 -6.59 2.02 -1.62
C MET A 280 -6.57 2.73 -2.96
N LEU A 281 -6.83 2.03 -4.07
CA LEU A 281 -6.55 2.53 -5.43
C LEU A 281 -7.38 3.75 -5.80
N GLU A 282 -8.64 3.80 -5.36
CA GLU A 282 -9.50 4.97 -5.61
C GLU A 282 -8.92 6.23 -4.98
N GLU A 283 -8.45 6.18 -3.73
CA GLU A 283 -7.83 7.32 -3.04
C GLU A 283 -6.46 7.70 -3.63
N LYS A 284 -5.77 6.74 -4.26
CA LYS A 284 -4.51 6.99 -4.98
C LYS A 284 -4.73 7.54 -6.38
N THR A 285 -5.97 7.53 -6.87
CA THR A 285 -6.32 8.00 -8.21
C THR A 285 -6.74 9.46 -8.15
N LEU A 286 -5.95 10.31 -8.80
CA LEU A 286 -6.17 11.74 -8.85
C LEU A 286 -6.80 12.14 -10.18
N LYS A 287 -7.86 12.94 -10.07
CA LYS A 287 -8.49 13.57 -11.22
C LYS A 287 -8.02 15.01 -11.31
N PHE A 288 -7.16 15.28 -12.28
CA PHE A 288 -6.69 16.63 -12.53
C PHE A 288 -7.69 17.41 -13.39
N THR A 289 -7.82 18.70 -13.09
CA THR A 289 -8.48 19.65 -13.99
C THR A 289 -7.39 20.32 -14.83
N LYS A 290 -7.75 20.76 -16.04
CA LYS A 290 -6.79 21.34 -17.00
C LYS A 290 -6.20 22.69 -16.57
N GLU A 291 -6.77 23.34 -15.56
CA GLU A 291 -6.44 24.71 -15.21
C GLU A 291 -5.69 24.77 -13.88
N VAL A 292 -4.36 24.90 -13.97
CA VAL A 292 -3.54 25.39 -12.86
C VAL A 292 -2.82 26.63 -13.33
N SER A 293 -3.03 27.74 -12.63
CA SER A 293 -2.52 29.06 -13.01
C SER A 293 -1.11 29.35 -12.46
N SER A 294 -0.65 28.59 -11.46
CA SER A 294 0.68 28.72 -10.87
C SER A 294 1.70 27.83 -11.58
N LYS A 295 2.92 28.34 -11.74
CA LYS A 295 4.08 27.56 -12.20
C LYS A 295 4.78 26.93 -10.99
N THR A 296 5.25 25.69 -11.15
CA THR A 296 6.08 25.02 -10.15
C THR A 296 7.45 25.68 -9.97
N ASN A 297 8.05 25.50 -8.80
CA ASN A 297 9.46 25.84 -8.54
C ASN A 297 10.41 24.66 -8.69
N LEU A 298 9.90 23.45 -8.98
CA LEU A 298 10.70 22.25 -9.17
C LEU A 298 11.58 22.37 -10.42
N LYS A 299 12.82 21.89 -10.31
CA LYS A 299 13.73 21.73 -11.44
C LYS A 299 13.37 20.44 -12.20
N ILE A 300 12.82 20.60 -13.41
CA ILE A 300 12.29 19.49 -14.21
C ILE A 300 13.30 19.01 -15.26
N GLY A 301 13.60 17.71 -15.25
CA GLY A 301 14.34 17.03 -16.31
C GLY A 301 13.42 16.10 -17.10
N ILE A 302 13.54 16.06 -18.42
CA ILE A 302 12.78 15.15 -19.28
C ILE A 302 13.73 14.26 -20.08
N HIS A 303 13.49 12.96 -20.06
CA HIS A 303 14.07 12.01 -21.00
C HIS A 303 13.01 11.62 -22.05
N LEU A 304 13.29 11.90 -23.32
CA LEU A 304 12.48 11.46 -24.47
C LEU A 304 13.27 10.45 -25.31
N HIS A 305 12.86 9.19 -25.33
CA HIS A 305 13.39 8.20 -26.27
C HIS A 305 12.69 8.30 -27.63
N ALA A 306 13.41 8.76 -28.65
CA ALA A 306 12.90 9.08 -29.98
C ALA A 306 13.31 8.02 -31.02
N PHE A 307 12.52 6.96 -31.09
CA PHE A 307 12.60 5.96 -32.17
C PHE A 307 11.90 6.43 -33.46
N TYR A 308 10.77 7.17 -33.33
CA TYR A 308 9.99 7.75 -34.42
C TYR A 308 10.13 9.28 -34.41
N LEU A 309 10.97 9.82 -35.29
CA LEU A 309 11.33 11.25 -35.27
C LEU A 309 10.17 12.20 -35.57
N ASP A 310 9.18 11.75 -36.34
CA ASP A 310 8.03 12.58 -36.71
C ASP A 310 7.12 12.93 -35.53
N LEU A 311 7.24 12.21 -34.41
CA LEU A 311 6.49 12.49 -33.17
C LEU A 311 7.21 13.47 -32.23
N ILE A 312 8.47 13.83 -32.49
CA ILE A 312 9.25 14.72 -31.61
C ILE A 312 8.58 16.09 -31.50
N SER A 313 8.18 16.67 -32.64
CA SER A 313 7.49 17.97 -32.68
C SER A 313 6.22 18.00 -31.83
N GLU A 314 5.48 16.89 -31.78
CA GLU A 314 4.26 16.78 -30.98
C GLU A 314 4.59 16.81 -29.47
N TYR A 315 5.56 16.01 -29.03
CA TYR A 315 6.01 16.03 -27.64
C TYR A 315 6.57 17.40 -27.21
N LEU A 316 7.38 18.03 -28.06
CA LEU A 316 7.90 19.38 -27.79
C LEU A 316 6.76 20.39 -27.59
N ASN A 317 5.72 20.34 -28.43
CA ASN A 317 4.55 21.21 -28.25
C ASN A 317 3.84 20.98 -26.91
N TYR A 318 3.72 19.72 -26.45
CA TYR A 318 3.16 19.43 -25.13
C TYR A 318 4.07 19.94 -24.00
N PHE A 319 5.38 19.69 -24.09
CA PHE A 319 6.32 20.13 -23.08
C PHE A 319 6.35 21.65 -22.97
N ASP A 320 6.49 22.38 -24.09
CA ASP A 320 6.49 23.85 -24.10
C ASP A 320 5.17 24.42 -23.55
N LYS A 321 4.03 23.81 -23.89
CA LYS A 321 2.71 24.30 -23.48
C LYS A 321 2.43 24.05 -21.99
N TYR A 322 2.68 22.83 -21.52
CA TYR A 322 2.19 22.37 -20.21
C TYR A 322 3.29 22.21 -19.16
N VAL A 323 4.52 21.83 -19.55
CA VAL A 323 5.67 21.70 -18.63
C VAL A 323 6.43 23.03 -18.49
N GLN A 324 6.65 23.72 -19.62
CA GLN A 324 7.32 25.01 -19.76
C GLN A 324 8.80 24.99 -19.39
N ASN A 325 9.16 25.04 -18.11
CA ASN A 325 10.56 25.14 -17.68
C ASN A 325 11.15 23.75 -17.46
N TYR A 326 11.81 23.21 -18.49
CA TYR A 326 12.40 21.88 -18.44
C TYR A 326 13.73 21.82 -19.20
N ASP A 327 14.57 20.89 -18.76
CA ASP A 327 15.75 20.45 -19.49
C ASP A 327 15.46 19.11 -20.17
N LEU A 328 15.89 18.93 -21.42
CA LEU A 328 15.54 17.79 -22.26
C LEU A 328 16.77 16.96 -22.67
N TYR A 329 16.65 15.65 -22.48
CA TYR A 329 17.61 14.65 -22.93
C TYR A 329 16.90 13.73 -23.92
N ILE A 330 17.46 13.60 -25.12
CA ILE A 330 16.88 12.76 -26.18
C ILE A 330 17.78 11.57 -26.42
N THR A 331 17.20 10.37 -26.49
CA THR A 331 17.92 9.18 -26.96
C THR A 331 17.36 8.69 -28.28
N THR A 332 18.19 8.10 -29.13
CA THR A 332 17.77 7.47 -30.40
C THR A 332 18.66 6.27 -30.74
N ASP A 333 18.30 5.48 -31.74
CA ASP A 333 18.95 4.19 -32.04
C ASP A 333 20.08 4.29 -33.09
N THR A 334 20.15 5.35 -33.90
CA THR A 334 21.18 5.48 -34.95
C THR A 334 21.80 6.88 -35.04
N GLU A 335 23.03 6.94 -35.55
CA GLU A 335 23.74 8.21 -35.79
C GLU A 335 23.02 9.10 -36.83
N GLU A 336 22.40 8.49 -37.84
CA GLU A 336 21.61 9.22 -38.84
C GLU A 336 20.44 9.98 -38.20
N LYS A 337 19.73 9.33 -37.27
CA LYS A 337 18.63 9.97 -36.53
C LYS A 337 19.14 11.05 -35.60
N TYR A 338 20.30 10.86 -34.97
CA TYR A 338 20.94 11.90 -34.15
C TYR A 338 21.17 13.18 -34.97
N GLU A 339 21.78 13.06 -36.16
CA GLU A 339 22.03 14.20 -37.05
C GLU A 339 20.73 14.89 -37.47
N GLU A 340 19.68 14.11 -37.77
CA GLU A 340 18.37 14.64 -38.12
C GLU A 340 17.73 15.44 -36.96
N ILE A 341 17.81 14.92 -35.73
CA ILE A 341 17.28 15.59 -34.53
C ILE A 341 17.98 16.94 -34.31
N ILE A 342 19.32 16.95 -34.34
CA ILE A 342 20.12 18.16 -34.10
C ILE A 342 19.84 19.21 -35.19
N LYS A 343 19.68 18.78 -36.44
CA LYS A 343 19.39 19.67 -37.57
C LYS A 343 17.98 20.27 -37.49
N ASN A 344 16.97 19.48 -37.16
CA ASN A 344 15.57 19.89 -37.23
C ASN A 344 15.07 20.55 -35.95
N HIS A 345 15.71 20.32 -34.81
CA HIS A 345 15.27 20.80 -33.50
C HIS A 345 16.41 21.46 -32.68
N PRO A 346 17.01 22.58 -33.13
CA PRO A 346 18.05 23.28 -32.39
C PRO A 346 17.45 24.10 -31.23
N LEU A 347 16.94 23.42 -30.20
CA LEU A 347 16.24 24.02 -29.07
C LEU A 347 17.16 24.19 -27.85
N PRO A 348 17.13 25.35 -27.17
CA PRO A 348 17.97 25.60 -25.98
C PRO A 348 17.63 24.69 -24.79
N GLN A 349 16.44 24.09 -24.77
CA GLN A 349 16.01 23.12 -23.77
C GLN A 349 16.76 21.79 -23.90
N ILE A 350 17.23 21.41 -25.11
CA ILE A 350 17.93 20.14 -25.34
C ILE A 350 19.36 20.24 -24.78
N LYS A 351 19.63 19.49 -23.72
CA LYS A 351 20.97 19.42 -23.11
C LYS A 351 21.86 18.42 -23.80
N LYS A 352 21.30 17.29 -24.25
CA LYS A 352 22.05 16.21 -24.88
C LYS A 352 21.15 15.34 -25.76
N VAL A 353 21.70 14.91 -26.89
CA VAL A 353 21.14 13.83 -27.71
C VAL A 353 22.15 12.67 -27.70
N ILE A 354 21.69 11.44 -27.49
CA ILE A 354 22.54 10.26 -27.28
C ILE A 354 22.08 9.12 -28.17
N VAL A 355 23.02 8.47 -28.85
CA VAL A 355 22.76 7.25 -29.63
C VAL A 355 22.98 6.03 -28.72
N THR A 356 21.94 5.24 -28.51
CA THR A 356 21.92 4.11 -27.56
C THR A 356 21.86 2.75 -28.24
N GLY A 357 21.67 2.73 -29.57
CA GLY A 357 21.42 1.51 -30.34
C GLY A 357 19.97 1.01 -30.24
N ASN A 358 19.63 0.05 -31.11
CA ASN A 358 18.29 -0.55 -31.18
C ASN A 358 18.19 -1.80 -30.28
N LYS A 359 18.42 -1.63 -28.97
CA LYS A 359 18.30 -2.72 -27.99
C LYS A 359 17.68 -2.22 -26.70
N GLY A 360 16.72 -2.98 -26.16
CA GLY A 360 16.08 -2.66 -24.88
C GLY A 360 15.00 -1.58 -24.93
N ARG A 361 14.53 -1.23 -26.13
CA ARG A 361 13.48 -0.21 -26.39
C ARG A 361 13.73 1.08 -25.62
N ASP A 362 12.75 1.55 -24.85
CA ASP A 362 12.81 2.75 -24.02
C ASP A 362 13.57 2.56 -22.70
N VAL A 363 13.63 1.33 -22.18
CA VAL A 363 14.18 1.01 -20.85
C VAL A 363 15.70 1.17 -20.79
N LEU A 364 16.46 0.50 -21.67
CA LEU A 364 17.93 0.61 -21.64
C LEU A 364 18.42 2.05 -21.93
N PRO A 365 17.85 2.79 -22.90
CA PRO A 365 18.17 4.20 -23.08
C PRO A 365 17.85 5.06 -21.85
N TRP A 366 16.74 4.79 -21.17
CA TRP A 366 16.41 5.50 -19.93
C TRP A 366 17.42 5.23 -18.83
N MET A 367 17.83 3.97 -18.63
CA MET A 367 18.88 3.61 -17.68
C MET A 367 20.20 4.32 -18.00
N GLN A 368 20.60 4.42 -19.27
CA GLN A 368 21.83 5.11 -19.69
C GLN A 368 21.81 6.62 -19.41
N VAL A 369 20.63 7.24 -19.39
CA VAL A 369 20.48 8.68 -19.12
C VAL A 369 20.25 8.97 -17.64
N SER A 370 19.86 7.96 -16.84
CA SER A 370 19.45 8.14 -15.44
C SER A 370 20.47 8.89 -14.57
N GLU A 371 21.78 8.66 -14.75
CA GLU A 371 22.83 9.37 -14.02
C GLU A 371 22.85 10.88 -14.31
N LEU A 372 22.45 11.31 -15.51
CA LEU A 372 22.35 12.72 -15.88
C LEU A 372 21.11 13.41 -15.28
N MET A 373 20.20 12.61 -14.72
CA MET A 373 18.88 13.04 -14.26
C MET A 373 18.80 13.12 -12.72
N THR A 374 19.89 12.81 -12.00
CA THR A 374 19.91 12.75 -10.53
C THR A 374 19.78 14.10 -9.85
N ASP A 375 20.26 15.18 -10.49
CA ASP A 375 20.26 16.56 -9.98
C ASP A 375 18.95 17.33 -10.23
N TYR A 376 17.88 16.65 -10.63
CA TYR A 376 16.56 17.24 -10.82
C TYR A 376 15.64 16.89 -9.67
N ASP A 377 14.73 17.80 -9.33
CA ASP A 377 13.73 17.54 -8.29
C ASP A 377 12.68 16.52 -8.77
N LEU A 378 12.37 16.58 -10.07
CA LEU A 378 11.43 15.69 -10.73
C LEU A 378 11.85 15.42 -12.17
N CYS A 379 11.68 14.17 -12.58
CA CYS A 379 12.02 13.69 -13.91
C CYS A 379 10.80 13.13 -14.63
N GLY A 380 10.72 13.37 -15.94
CA GLY A 380 9.77 12.74 -16.85
C GLY A 380 10.47 11.73 -17.74
N HIS A 381 9.90 10.54 -17.90
CA HIS A 381 10.34 9.60 -18.92
C HIS A 381 9.23 9.39 -19.94
N PHE A 382 9.51 9.68 -21.21
CA PHE A 382 8.59 9.53 -22.33
C PHE A 382 9.30 8.89 -23.51
N HIS A 383 8.53 8.34 -24.45
CA HIS A 383 9.08 7.82 -25.70
C HIS A 383 8.09 7.89 -26.86
N THR A 384 8.63 7.86 -28.07
CA THR A 384 7.83 7.84 -29.29
C THR A 384 7.39 6.41 -29.57
N LYS A 385 6.08 6.15 -29.63
CA LYS A 385 5.52 4.82 -29.89
C LYS A 385 4.55 4.86 -31.06
N LYS A 386 4.64 3.86 -31.94
CA LYS A 386 3.65 3.55 -32.98
C LYS A 386 3.36 2.05 -32.98
N SER A 387 2.12 1.69 -33.29
CA SER A 387 1.74 0.30 -33.53
C SER A 387 1.92 -0.03 -35.01
N LYS A 388 2.78 -0.99 -35.34
CA LYS A 388 2.94 -1.51 -36.71
C LYS A 388 2.05 -2.74 -36.97
N ASP A 389 1.81 -3.54 -35.95
CA ASP A 389 1.10 -4.83 -36.05
C ASP A 389 -0.41 -4.74 -35.79
N ASN A 390 -0.87 -3.64 -35.20
CA ASN A 390 -2.30 -3.33 -35.04
C ASN A 390 -2.69 -2.09 -35.85
N ASP A 391 -4.00 -1.88 -35.99
CA ASP A 391 -4.58 -0.64 -36.54
C ASP A 391 -3.97 0.61 -35.87
N TRP A 392 -3.77 1.67 -36.65
CA TRP A 392 -3.09 2.89 -36.23
C TRP A 392 -3.71 3.50 -34.96
N ILE A 393 -5.02 3.37 -34.82
CA ILE A 393 -5.79 3.89 -33.67
C ILE A 393 -5.38 3.27 -32.34
N VAL A 394 -4.86 2.03 -32.33
CA VAL A 394 -4.43 1.35 -31.11
C VAL A 394 -3.20 2.03 -30.51
N GLY A 395 -2.18 2.25 -31.34
CA GLY A 395 -0.95 2.90 -30.90
C GLY A 395 -1.17 4.38 -30.58
N GLU A 396 -2.00 5.06 -31.36
CA GLU A 396 -2.33 6.47 -31.13
C GLU A 396 -3.17 6.69 -29.87
N SER A 397 -4.20 5.87 -29.62
CA SER A 397 -5.02 5.96 -28.40
C SER A 397 -4.14 5.89 -27.16
N TRP A 398 -3.26 4.89 -27.07
CA TRP A 398 -2.36 4.75 -25.93
C TRP A 398 -1.52 6.00 -25.69
N ARG A 399 -0.89 6.50 -26.76
CA ARG A 399 -0.01 7.65 -26.68
C ARG A 399 -0.78 8.90 -26.25
N ARG A 400 -1.93 9.15 -26.86
CA ARG A 400 -2.79 10.31 -26.54
C ARG A 400 -3.36 10.25 -25.13
N ASP A 401 -3.72 9.06 -24.64
CA ASP A 401 -4.21 8.89 -23.28
C ASP A 401 -3.13 9.25 -22.24
N ILE A 402 -1.88 8.87 -22.51
CA ILE A 402 -0.73 9.25 -21.67
C ILE A 402 -0.44 10.74 -21.77
N GLU A 403 -0.38 11.29 -22.98
CA GLU A 403 -0.17 12.74 -23.17
C GLU A 403 -1.25 13.55 -22.41
N TYR A 404 -2.51 13.10 -22.49
CA TYR A 404 -3.64 13.70 -21.79
C TYR A 404 -3.54 13.62 -20.27
N THR A 405 -3.00 12.53 -19.72
CA THR A 405 -2.96 12.31 -18.27
C THR A 405 -1.68 12.71 -17.59
N LEU A 406 -0.55 12.73 -18.30
CA LEU A 406 0.74 13.10 -17.71
C LEU A 406 1.27 14.43 -18.22
N LEU A 407 0.98 14.83 -19.46
CA LEU A 407 1.52 16.08 -20.02
C LEU A 407 0.54 17.24 -19.88
N GLU A 408 -0.72 17.10 -20.28
CA GLU A 408 -1.69 18.20 -20.15
C GLU A 408 -1.82 18.74 -18.72
N PRO A 409 -1.94 17.90 -17.66
CA PRO A 409 -2.01 18.37 -16.28
C PRO A 409 -0.63 18.46 -15.60
N ALA A 410 0.48 18.56 -16.33
CA ALA A 410 1.83 18.50 -15.76
C ALA A 410 2.03 19.47 -14.57
N GLN A 411 1.61 20.74 -14.69
CA GLN A 411 1.70 21.67 -13.56
C GLN A 411 0.92 21.16 -12.34
N ALA A 412 -0.29 20.65 -12.50
CA ALA A 412 -1.08 20.11 -11.40
C ALA A 412 -0.37 18.93 -10.72
N ILE A 413 0.22 18.04 -11.51
CA ILE A 413 1.03 16.92 -11.03
C ILE A 413 2.23 17.45 -10.21
N PHE A 414 2.93 18.48 -10.70
CA PHE A 414 4.08 19.06 -9.99
C PHE A 414 3.71 19.63 -8.63
N HIS A 415 2.56 20.28 -8.50
CA HIS A 415 2.07 20.77 -7.21
C HIS A 415 1.77 19.62 -6.23
N GLU A 416 1.31 18.46 -6.71
CA GLU A 416 1.13 17.28 -5.85
C GLU A 416 2.49 16.74 -5.34
N PHE A 417 3.54 16.78 -6.16
CA PHE A 417 4.91 16.47 -5.71
C PHE A 417 5.44 17.50 -4.70
N GLU A 418 5.19 18.79 -4.91
CA GLU A 418 5.59 19.84 -3.95
C GLU A 418 4.87 19.67 -2.60
N LYS A 419 3.58 19.32 -2.62
CA LYS A 419 2.75 19.12 -1.43
C LYS A 419 3.10 17.84 -0.68
N ASN A 420 3.50 16.78 -1.38
CA ASN A 420 3.79 15.48 -0.79
C ASN A 420 5.24 15.05 -1.08
N PRO A 421 6.17 15.27 -0.13
CA PRO A 421 7.55 14.82 -0.26
C PRO A 421 7.69 13.30 -0.44
N LYS A 422 6.77 12.51 0.12
CA LYS A 422 6.75 11.05 -0.03
C LYS A 422 6.19 10.59 -1.38
N LEU A 423 5.64 11.46 -2.21
CA LEU A 423 5.22 11.08 -3.57
C LEU A 423 6.46 10.86 -4.44
N GLY A 424 6.73 9.62 -4.83
CA GLY A 424 7.83 9.23 -5.71
C GLY A 424 7.43 9.11 -7.16
N LEU A 425 6.20 8.70 -7.45
CA LEU A 425 5.73 8.41 -8.82
C LEU A 425 4.35 8.97 -9.13
N MET A 426 4.18 9.48 -10.35
CA MET A 426 2.89 9.67 -10.99
C MET A 426 2.83 8.81 -12.25
N ILE A 427 1.89 7.87 -12.28
CA ILE A 427 1.66 6.98 -13.43
C ILE A 427 0.34 7.34 -14.12
N ALA A 428 0.22 7.03 -15.41
CA ALA A 428 -1.06 7.10 -16.10
C ALA A 428 -1.99 5.97 -15.65
N ASP A 429 -3.30 6.24 -15.63
CA ASP A 429 -4.32 5.20 -15.53
C ASP A 429 -4.31 4.25 -16.76
N VAL A 430 -5.09 3.19 -16.70
CA VAL A 430 -5.20 2.19 -17.77
C VAL A 430 -5.62 2.84 -19.09
N PRO A 431 -4.81 2.81 -20.17
CA PRO A 431 -5.17 3.38 -21.46
C PRO A 431 -6.51 2.86 -21.97
N SER A 432 -7.29 3.70 -22.65
CA SER A 432 -8.67 3.38 -23.07
C SER A 432 -8.72 2.13 -23.95
N PHE A 433 -7.71 1.86 -24.77
CA PHE A 433 -7.62 0.61 -25.53
C PHE A 433 -7.64 -0.64 -24.63
N PHE A 434 -6.88 -0.64 -23.52
CA PHE A 434 -6.89 -1.76 -22.58
C PHE A 434 -8.16 -1.83 -21.76
N GLU A 435 -8.77 -0.69 -21.43
CA GLU A 435 -10.10 -0.71 -20.83
C GLU A 435 -11.10 -1.43 -21.73
N HIS A 436 -10.97 -1.33 -23.06
CA HIS A 436 -11.84 -1.98 -24.05
C HIS A 436 -11.45 -3.43 -24.39
N PHE A 437 -10.18 -3.83 -24.30
CA PHE A 437 -9.72 -5.18 -24.70
C PHE A 437 -9.24 -6.06 -23.54
N TYR A 438 -9.30 -5.53 -22.32
CA TYR A 438 -8.77 -6.08 -21.08
C TYR A 438 -7.23 -6.11 -21.04
N GLY A 439 -6.68 -5.73 -19.89
CA GLY A 439 -5.25 -5.63 -19.63
C GLY A 439 -4.51 -6.96 -19.56
N PRO A 440 -3.28 -6.97 -19.01
CA PRO A 440 -2.54 -8.18 -18.73
C PRO A 440 -3.36 -9.18 -17.91
N THR A 441 -3.17 -10.46 -18.19
CA THR A 441 -3.90 -11.55 -17.53
C THR A 441 -3.05 -12.17 -16.41
N TYR A 442 -3.70 -12.89 -15.49
CA TYR A 442 -3.00 -13.75 -14.52
C TYR A 442 -1.93 -14.64 -15.17
N ILE A 443 -2.21 -15.20 -16.36
CA ILE A 443 -1.23 -16.05 -17.07
C ILE A 443 -0.02 -15.22 -17.49
N THR A 444 -0.26 -14.03 -18.05
CA THR A 444 0.80 -13.11 -18.47
C THR A 444 1.67 -12.71 -17.28
N GLU A 445 1.05 -12.34 -16.15
CA GLU A 445 1.77 -11.91 -14.95
C GLU A 445 2.52 -13.06 -14.27
N ARG A 446 1.94 -14.28 -14.28
CA ARG A 446 2.63 -15.48 -13.81
C ARG A 446 3.88 -15.78 -14.64
N ASP A 447 3.80 -15.60 -15.96
CA ASP A 447 4.92 -15.90 -16.87
C ASP A 447 6.01 -14.82 -16.82
N ILE A 448 5.68 -13.58 -16.44
CA ILE A 448 6.64 -12.46 -16.24
C ILE A 448 7.30 -12.51 -14.85
N TRP A 449 6.65 -13.13 -13.86
CA TRP A 449 7.10 -13.18 -12.47
C TRP A 449 8.57 -13.60 -12.26
N PRO A 450 9.12 -14.63 -12.93
CA PRO A 450 10.53 -15.02 -12.73
C PRO A 450 11.52 -13.89 -13.05
N ASP A 451 11.27 -13.14 -14.13
CA ASP A 451 12.09 -12.00 -14.53
C ASP A 451 11.97 -10.85 -13.51
N MET A 452 10.78 -10.63 -12.94
CA MET A 452 10.59 -9.63 -11.86
C MET A 452 11.39 -10.01 -10.61
N GLN A 453 11.38 -11.29 -10.23
CA GLN A 453 12.17 -11.79 -9.11
C GLN A 453 13.67 -11.63 -9.36
N GLU A 454 14.13 -11.92 -10.59
CA GLU A 454 15.54 -11.75 -10.95
C GLU A 454 15.99 -10.30 -10.79
N ILE A 455 15.22 -9.32 -11.30
CA ILE A 455 15.53 -7.90 -11.14
C ILE A 455 15.50 -7.52 -9.65
N TRP A 456 14.45 -7.91 -8.92
CA TRP A 456 14.28 -7.56 -7.52
C TRP A 456 15.45 -8.03 -6.65
N GLN A 457 15.95 -9.25 -6.88
CA GLN A 457 17.09 -9.82 -6.16
C GLN A 457 18.42 -9.14 -6.46
N LYS A 458 18.53 -8.42 -7.58
CA LYS A 458 19.72 -7.65 -7.95
C LYS A 458 19.71 -6.23 -7.39
N ILE A 459 18.58 -5.77 -6.84
CA ILE A 459 18.43 -4.44 -6.25
C ILE A 459 18.76 -4.52 -4.76
N ASP A 460 19.60 -3.59 -4.30
CA ASP A 460 19.84 -3.37 -2.89
C ASP A 460 18.84 -2.34 -2.34
N PHE A 461 18.18 -2.70 -1.24
CA PHE A 461 17.19 -1.87 -0.56
C PHE A 461 17.66 -1.60 0.86
N GLU A 462 17.60 -0.33 1.30
CA GLU A 462 17.96 0.04 2.67
C GLU A 462 17.10 -0.68 3.71
N ASN A 463 15.80 -0.88 3.39
CA ASN A 463 14.87 -1.63 4.21
C ASN A 463 14.39 -2.86 3.45
N SER A 464 14.59 -4.05 4.02
CA SER A 464 14.17 -5.29 3.38
C SER A 464 12.65 -5.33 3.20
N LYS A 465 12.19 -5.25 1.95
CA LYS A 465 10.82 -5.55 1.56
C LYS A 465 10.82 -6.80 0.67
N GLU A 466 9.75 -7.58 0.80
CA GLU A 466 9.52 -8.73 -0.06
C GLU A 466 8.59 -8.34 -1.22
N LEU A 467 8.88 -8.87 -2.41
CA LEU A 467 7.97 -8.83 -3.54
C LEU A 467 7.21 -10.15 -3.59
N LYS A 468 5.88 -10.10 -3.79
CA LYS A 468 5.01 -11.27 -3.91
C LYS A 468 4.44 -11.39 -5.30
N GLN A 469 4.23 -12.63 -5.72
CA GLN A 469 3.52 -12.94 -6.95
C GLN A 469 2.05 -12.52 -6.79
N LYS A 470 1.51 -11.82 -7.79
CA LYS A 470 0.13 -11.35 -7.83
C LYS A 470 -0.53 -11.68 -9.16
N ASP A 471 -1.86 -11.69 -9.14
CA ASP A 471 -2.67 -11.90 -10.35
C ASP A 471 -2.65 -10.69 -11.28
N SER A 472 -2.42 -9.51 -10.72
CA SER A 472 -2.24 -8.25 -11.42
C SER A 472 -1.37 -7.31 -10.58
N TYR A 473 -0.65 -6.43 -11.26
CA TYR A 473 0.18 -5.40 -10.65
C TYR A 473 -0.28 -4.04 -11.15
N VAL A 474 -0.35 -3.06 -10.24
CA VAL A 474 -0.43 -1.66 -10.66
C VAL A 474 0.90 -1.26 -11.28
N MET A 475 0.85 -0.77 -12.52
CA MET A 475 2.03 -0.45 -13.31
C MET A 475 1.76 0.73 -14.25
N SER A 476 2.84 1.34 -14.73
CA SER A 476 2.75 2.38 -15.76
C SER A 476 2.68 1.74 -17.14
N TYR A 477 1.53 1.85 -17.82
CA TYR A 477 1.38 1.35 -19.17
C TYR A 477 2.27 2.10 -20.16
N GLY A 478 3.24 1.41 -20.74
CA GLY A 478 4.16 1.96 -21.74
C GLY A 478 5.33 2.69 -21.10
N THR A 479 5.65 2.42 -19.84
CA THR A 479 6.82 2.97 -19.13
C THR A 479 6.90 4.52 -19.09
N MET A 480 5.83 5.26 -19.38
CA MET A 480 5.88 6.73 -19.33
C MET A 480 5.35 7.28 -18.01
N ILE A 481 6.17 8.05 -17.29
CA ILE A 481 5.89 8.46 -15.92
C ILE A 481 6.51 9.82 -15.57
N TRP A 482 6.01 10.44 -14.50
CA TRP A 482 6.79 11.39 -13.70
C TRP A 482 7.32 10.71 -12.44
N TYR A 483 8.57 10.97 -12.08
CA TYR A 483 9.23 10.32 -10.95
C TYR A 483 10.27 11.21 -10.26
N ARG A 484 10.43 11.03 -8.95
CA ARG A 484 11.63 11.51 -8.24
C ARG A 484 12.80 10.58 -8.57
N PRO A 485 13.99 11.08 -8.92
CA PRO A 485 15.14 10.22 -9.22
C PRO A 485 15.45 9.18 -8.13
N GLN A 486 15.35 9.60 -6.86
CA GLN A 486 15.62 8.76 -5.69
C GLN A 486 14.63 7.59 -5.56
N ALA A 487 13.40 7.75 -6.06
CA ALA A 487 12.39 6.70 -5.99
C ALA A 487 12.74 5.48 -6.88
N LEU A 488 13.52 5.67 -7.95
CA LEU A 488 13.84 4.61 -8.92
C LEU A 488 15.35 4.38 -9.11
N ASN A 489 16.20 5.07 -8.35
CA ASN A 489 17.64 5.09 -8.57
C ASN A 489 18.27 3.70 -8.66
N ASN A 490 17.92 2.80 -7.73
CA ASN A 490 18.46 1.45 -7.68
C ASN A 490 17.92 0.54 -8.81
N LEU A 491 16.66 0.72 -9.25
CA LEU A 491 16.13 0.02 -10.44
C LEU A 491 16.76 0.54 -11.74
N LEU A 492 16.99 1.86 -11.87
CA LEU A 492 17.60 2.43 -13.07
C LEU A 492 19.09 2.06 -13.23
N ASN A 493 19.76 1.72 -12.12
CA ASN A 493 21.16 1.30 -12.10
C ASN A 493 21.36 -0.22 -12.01
N VAL A 494 20.30 -1.03 -12.01
CA VAL A 494 20.41 -2.48 -11.91
C VAL A 494 20.94 -3.11 -13.20
N ASN A 495 21.85 -4.08 -13.11
CA ASN A 495 22.41 -4.69 -14.31
C ASN A 495 21.49 -5.77 -14.91
N ILE A 496 20.74 -5.37 -15.95
CA ILE A 496 19.84 -6.26 -16.73
C ILE A 496 20.30 -6.48 -18.18
N GLN A 497 21.34 -5.78 -18.65
CA GLN A 497 21.68 -5.72 -20.08
C GLN A 497 21.88 -7.10 -20.73
N ALA A 498 22.48 -8.05 -20.00
CA ALA A 498 22.73 -9.40 -20.50
C ALA A 498 21.45 -10.23 -20.70
N ALA A 499 20.38 -9.92 -19.97
CA ALA A 499 19.10 -10.61 -20.04
C ALA A 499 18.13 -9.97 -21.05
N VAL A 500 18.45 -8.77 -21.58
CA VAL A 500 17.65 -8.13 -22.62
C VAL A 500 17.86 -8.85 -23.95
N PRO A 501 16.79 -9.43 -24.55
CA PRO A 501 16.91 -10.13 -25.83
C PRO A 501 17.16 -9.17 -26.99
N GLU A 502 17.69 -9.70 -28.10
CA GLU A 502 17.81 -8.95 -29.35
C GLU A 502 16.43 -8.69 -29.97
N GLU A 503 16.32 -7.62 -30.76
CA GLU A 503 15.09 -7.30 -31.49
C GLU A 503 14.89 -8.23 -32.70
N PRO A 504 13.65 -8.64 -33.04
CA PRO A 504 12.38 -8.24 -32.41
C PRO A 504 12.12 -8.96 -31.08
N LEU A 505 11.62 -8.23 -30.07
CA LEU A 505 11.35 -8.81 -28.76
C LEU A 505 10.32 -9.97 -28.78
N PRO A 506 10.48 -10.97 -27.90
CA PRO A 506 9.41 -11.91 -27.57
C PRO A 506 8.21 -11.21 -26.90
N TYR A 507 7.08 -11.91 -26.83
CA TYR A 507 5.84 -11.40 -26.25
C TYR A 507 6.02 -10.94 -24.78
N ASN A 508 6.74 -11.72 -23.97
CA ASN A 508 7.17 -11.37 -22.62
C ASN A 508 8.70 -11.28 -22.59
N SER A 509 9.22 -10.34 -21.83
CA SER A 509 10.67 -10.14 -21.66
C SER A 509 10.98 -9.43 -20.35
N ILE A 510 12.26 -9.41 -19.96
CA ILE A 510 12.74 -8.69 -18.79
C ILE A 510 12.38 -7.18 -18.79
N LEU A 511 12.14 -6.59 -19.97
CA LEU A 511 11.69 -5.19 -20.08
C LEU A 511 10.24 -5.02 -19.58
N HIS A 512 9.38 -6.01 -19.82
CA HIS A 512 8.03 -6.01 -19.28
C HIS A 512 8.06 -6.22 -17.76
N ALA A 513 8.97 -7.06 -17.26
CA ALA A 513 9.20 -7.20 -15.81
C ALA A 513 9.65 -5.89 -15.18
N PHE A 514 10.57 -5.17 -15.81
CA PHE A 514 11.02 -3.84 -15.39
C PHE A 514 9.84 -2.85 -15.26
N GLU A 515 8.92 -2.83 -16.23
CA GLU A 515 7.71 -1.98 -16.21
C GLU A 515 6.82 -2.27 -14.98
N ARG A 516 6.64 -3.54 -14.58
CA ARG A 516 5.86 -3.90 -13.38
C ARG A 516 6.51 -3.40 -12.11
N LEU A 517 7.84 -3.31 -12.07
CA LEU A 517 8.59 -3.06 -10.84
C LEU A 517 8.65 -1.59 -10.42
N LEU A 518 8.32 -0.65 -11.31
CA LEU A 518 8.40 0.80 -11.03
C LEU A 518 7.73 1.18 -9.69
N VAL A 519 6.46 0.79 -9.52
CA VAL A 519 5.67 1.11 -8.32
C VAL A 519 6.25 0.46 -7.07
N TYR A 520 6.68 -0.81 -7.16
CA TYR A 520 7.14 -1.57 -6.00
C TYR A 520 8.55 -1.18 -5.57
N VAL A 521 9.42 -0.80 -6.51
CA VAL A 521 10.74 -0.26 -6.19
C VAL A 521 10.60 1.10 -5.52
N SER A 522 9.78 2.00 -6.06
CA SER A 522 9.47 3.28 -5.42
C SER A 522 8.98 3.08 -3.99
N TRP A 523 8.02 2.16 -3.81
CA TRP A 523 7.52 1.79 -2.49
C TRP A 523 8.60 1.22 -1.57
N ALA A 524 9.48 0.34 -2.07
CA ALA A 524 10.56 -0.21 -1.27
C ALA A 524 11.62 0.83 -0.88
N ASN A 525 11.79 1.87 -1.70
CA ASN A 525 12.61 3.04 -1.40
C ASN A 525 11.91 4.08 -0.50
N GLY A 526 10.75 3.76 0.06
CA GLY A 526 10.03 4.64 1.00
C GLY A 526 9.16 5.71 0.34
N TYR A 527 8.88 5.60 -0.97
CA TYR A 527 8.04 6.54 -1.69
C TYR A 527 6.70 5.94 -2.11
N ASP A 528 5.66 6.74 -2.06
CA ASP A 528 4.32 6.43 -2.55
C ASP A 528 4.16 6.74 -4.05
N PHE A 529 3.05 6.30 -4.65
CA PHE A 529 2.67 6.61 -6.03
C PHE A 529 1.23 7.17 -6.10
N ARG A 530 0.94 7.92 -7.16
CA ARG A 530 -0.42 8.32 -7.53
C ARG A 530 -0.70 7.96 -8.99
N ILE A 531 -1.98 7.78 -9.29
CA ILE A 531 -2.49 7.49 -10.63
C ILE A 531 -3.15 8.74 -11.17
N SER A 532 -2.75 9.21 -12.34
CA SER A 532 -3.44 10.28 -13.06
C SER A 532 -4.57 9.69 -13.90
N GLN A 533 -5.81 9.96 -13.50
CA GLN A 533 -7.00 9.33 -14.06
C GLN A 533 -7.23 9.69 -15.53
N ILE A 534 -7.54 8.69 -16.36
CA ILE A 534 -8.06 8.89 -17.72
C ILE A 534 -9.56 9.26 -17.66
N GLN A 535 -10.08 10.04 -18.61
CA GLN A 535 -11.50 10.40 -18.60
C GLN A 535 -12.43 9.18 -18.65
N THR A 536 -13.41 9.19 -17.73
CA THR A 536 -14.56 8.28 -17.57
C THR A 536 -14.31 6.80 -17.87
N ASN A 537 -13.75 6.12 -16.87
CA ASN A 537 -13.89 4.67 -16.73
C ASN A 537 -15.38 4.30 -16.64
N ASN A 538 -15.85 3.43 -17.53
CA ASN A 538 -17.24 2.98 -17.54
C ASN A 538 -17.30 1.50 -17.17
N GLY A 539 -17.91 1.18 -16.02
CA GLY A 539 -18.01 -0.20 -15.54
C GLY A 539 -18.67 -1.17 -16.53
N PHE A 540 -19.55 -0.70 -17.42
CA PHE A 540 -20.08 -1.55 -18.50
C PHE A 540 -19.03 -1.87 -19.57
N VAL A 541 -18.18 -0.91 -19.93
CA VAL A 541 -17.06 -1.14 -20.87
C VAL A 541 -16.11 -2.16 -20.28
N ALA A 542 -15.65 -1.96 -19.04
CA ALA A 542 -14.79 -2.92 -18.35
C ALA A 542 -15.40 -4.34 -18.29
N ASN A 543 -16.73 -4.44 -18.07
CA ASN A 543 -17.44 -5.71 -18.07
C ASN A 543 -17.46 -6.39 -19.46
N PHE A 544 -17.72 -5.63 -20.53
CA PHE A 544 -17.62 -6.16 -21.90
C PHE A 544 -16.22 -6.66 -22.22
N SER A 545 -15.20 -5.96 -21.77
CA SER A 545 -13.79 -6.32 -21.96
C SER A 545 -13.44 -7.60 -21.24
N ALA A 546 -13.81 -7.73 -19.96
CA ALA A 546 -13.61 -8.94 -19.17
C ALA A 546 -14.29 -10.16 -19.83
N ASN A 547 -15.52 -10.00 -20.31
CA ASN A 547 -16.23 -11.07 -21.01
C ASN A 547 -15.57 -11.45 -22.34
N ARG A 548 -14.99 -10.49 -23.08
CA ARG A 548 -14.27 -10.78 -24.31
C ARG A 548 -13.04 -11.63 -24.05
N LEU A 549 -12.30 -11.32 -22.98
CA LEU A 549 -11.14 -12.10 -22.55
C LEU A 549 -11.55 -13.53 -22.14
N LEU A 550 -12.62 -13.68 -21.36
CA LEU A 550 -13.08 -15.03 -20.96
C LEU A 550 -13.44 -15.89 -22.17
N ARG A 551 -14.07 -15.31 -23.20
CA ARG A 551 -14.38 -16.01 -24.45
C ARG A 551 -13.13 -16.36 -25.26
N SER A 552 -12.10 -15.52 -25.28
CA SER A 552 -10.85 -15.83 -25.98
C SER A 552 -10.14 -16.99 -25.30
N VAL A 553 -10.07 -16.99 -23.96
CA VAL A 553 -9.48 -18.09 -23.18
C VAL A 553 -10.24 -19.41 -23.40
N GLU A 554 -11.58 -19.38 -23.43
CA GLU A 554 -12.39 -20.57 -23.77
C GLU A 554 -12.07 -21.10 -25.17
N THR A 555 -11.93 -20.20 -26.15
CA THR A 555 -11.58 -20.56 -27.53
C THR A 555 -10.20 -21.20 -27.60
N ASP A 556 -9.20 -20.66 -26.89
CA ASP A 556 -7.85 -21.23 -26.87
C ASP A 556 -7.81 -22.59 -26.18
N LEU A 557 -8.55 -22.77 -25.08
CA LEU A 557 -8.67 -24.05 -24.38
C LEU A 557 -9.34 -25.12 -25.26
N THR A 558 -10.39 -24.75 -26.01
CA THR A 558 -11.08 -25.69 -26.91
C THR A 558 -10.19 -26.08 -28.10
N GLN A 559 -9.48 -25.12 -28.71
CA GLN A 559 -8.52 -25.41 -29.78
C GLN A 559 -7.36 -26.28 -29.30
N THR A 560 -6.85 -26.04 -28.09
CA THR A 560 -5.77 -26.84 -27.49
C THR A 560 -6.20 -28.28 -27.26
N LYS A 561 -7.39 -28.49 -26.66
CA LYS A 561 -7.99 -29.83 -26.51
C LYS A 561 -8.17 -30.53 -27.86
N LEU A 562 -8.60 -29.80 -28.90
CA LEU A 562 -8.77 -30.35 -30.24
C LEU A 562 -7.41 -30.79 -30.85
N ARG A 563 -6.37 -29.97 -30.71
CA ARG A 563 -5.00 -30.29 -31.19
C ARG A 563 -4.45 -31.54 -30.50
N ASP A 564 -4.65 -31.67 -29.18
CA ASP A 564 -4.20 -32.84 -28.43
C ASP A 564 -4.98 -34.11 -28.79
N LEU A 565 -6.29 -33.99 -29.01
CA LEU A 565 -7.13 -35.08 -29.52
C LEU A 565 -6.63 -35.54 -30.89
N VAL A 566 -6.33 -34.61 -31.79
CA VAL A 566 -5.79 -34.89 -33.14
C VAL A 566 -4.42 -35.57 -33.05
N LYS A 567 -3.49 -35.07 -32.21
CA LYS A 567 -2.20 -35.73 -31.96
C LYS A 567 -2.36 -37.16 -31.45
N MET A 568 -3.31 -37.39 -30.53
CA MET A 568 -3.61 -38.72 -30.01
C MET A 568 -4.17 -39.65 -31.10
N ILE A 569 -5.06 -39.15 -31.95
CA ILE A 569 -5.59 -39.89 -33.10
C ILE A 569 -4.46 -40.25 -34.07
N PHE A 570 -3.60 -39.30 -34.44
CA PHE A 570 -2.43 -39.57 -35.30
C PHE A 570 -1.48 -40.59 -34.68
N LYS A 571 -1.24 -40.53 -33.35
CA LYS A 571 -0.44 -41.54 -32.65
C LYS A 571 -1.07 -42.93 -32.73
N LYS A 572 -2.39 -43.05 -32.52
CA LYS A 572 -3.12 -44.33 -32.66
C LYS A 572 -3.13 -44.84 -34.10
N VAL A 573 -3.35 -43.96 -35.08
CA VAL A 573 -3.31 -44.31 -36.51
C VAL A 573 -1.91 -44.78 -36.90
N LYS A 574 -0.84 -44.11 -36.44
CA LYS A 574 0.54 -44.52 -36.69
C LYS A 574 0.85 -45.90 -36.10
N VAL A 575 0.36 -46.19 -34.89
CA VAL A 575 0.47 -47.53 -34.26
C VAL A 575 -0.29 -48.59 -35.09
N ILE A 576 -1.51 -48.28 -35.55
CA ILE A 576 -2.32 -49.20 -36.37
C ILE A 576 -1.66 -49.44 -37.74
N ILE A 577 -1.11 -48.40 -38.38
CA ILE A 577 -0.39 -48.50 -39.65
C ILE A 577 0.87 -49.37 -39.49
N VAL A 578 1.66 -49.15 -38.44
CA VAL A 578 2.84 -49.99 -38.13
C VAL A 578 2.44 -51.45 -37.88
N TYR A 579 1.32 -51.68 -37.18
CA TYR A 579 0.80 -53.02 -36.92
C TYR A 579 0.26 -53.71 -38.18
N ARG A 580 -0.44 -52.99 -39.07
CA ARG A 580 -1.06 -53.55 -40.29
C ARG A 580 -0.11 -53.67 -41.48
N LEU A 581 0.90 -52.79 -41.61
CA LEU A 581 1.86 -52.83 -42.72
C LEU A 581 3.10 -53.69 -42.44
N GLY A 582 3.20 -54.33 -41.27
CA GLY A 582 4.26 -55.30 -40.98
C GLY A 582 5.67 -54.71 -41.02
N LEU A 583 5.85 -53.40 -40.78
CA LEU A 583 7.16 -52.75 -40.71
C LEU A 583 7.85 -53.03 -39.37
N ASN A 584 7.96 -54.31 -38.98
CA ASN A 584 8.94 -54.73 -38.00
C ASN A 584 10.26 -54.96 -38.74
N LYS A 585 11.19 -54.01 -38.60
CA LYS A 585 12.61 -54.22 -38.88
C LYS A 585 13.09 -55.46 -38.11
N LYS A 586 13.15 -56.59 -38.81
CA LYS A 586 14.24 -57.57 -38.63
C LYS A 586 15.29 -57.22 -39.68
N ASN A 587 16.44 -56.74 -39.24
CA ASN A 587 17.73 -57.41 -39.48
C ASN A 587 18.86 -56.67 -38.77
N LYS A 588 19.78 -57.53 -38.30
CA LYS A 588 21.14 -57.33 -37.81
C LYS A 588 21.87 -56.08 -38.28
#